data_AF-A0A1U7XMC3-F1
#
_entry.id   AF-A0A1U7XMC3-F1
#
_cell.length_a   1.000
_cell.length_b   1.000
_cell.length_c   1.000
_cell.angle_alpha   90.00
_cell.angle_beta   90.00
_cell.angle_gamma   90.00
#
_symmetry.space_group_name_H-M   'P 1'
#
loop_
_entity.id
_entity.type
_entity.pdbx_description
1 polymer ?
#
loop_
_entity_poly.entity_id
_entity_poly.type
_entity_poly.pdbx_seq_one_letter_code
_entity_poly.pdbx_strand_id
1 'polypeptide(L)'
;MYKFMPLNAQESIRLFSWYAFGKEQPSEDHKNLSENVILHCKEIPLDLKVLGSSLCDRSIEVWECALRKLKAIPDNKILEKLKISYDLLPDDDVQNLYLDIVCFFVGKDKDYVVTILDGCGFSQ
;
A
#
# COMPACT_ATOMS: atom_id res chain seq x y z
N MET A 1 -10.19 -10.31 -16.69
CA MET A 1 -10.13 -9.06 -15.91
C MET A 1 -11.06 -9.21 -14.71
N TYR A 2 -10.52 -9.37 -13.51
CA TYR A 2 -11.32 -9.37 -12.28
C TYR A 2 -11.68 -7.92 -11.96
N LYS A 3 -12.96 -7.57 -12.09
CA LYS A 3 -13.47 -6.22 -11.83
C LYS A 3 -13.65 -6.10 -10.32
N PHE A 4 -12.64 -5.60 -9.61
CA PHE A 4 -12.80 -5.24 -8.20
C PHE A 4 -13.86 -4.13 -8.11
N MET A 5 -14.98 -4.42 -7.43
CA MET A 5 -15.96 -3.39 -7.12
C MET A 5 -15.40 -2.48 -6.01
N PRO A 6 -15.62 -1.16 -6.11
CA PRO A 6 -15.35 -0.25 -5.01
C PRO A 6 -16.08 -0.72 -3.75
N LEU A 7 -15.43 -0.61 -2.61
CA LEU A 7 -16.04 -0.85 -1.30
C LEU A 7 -16.96 0.30 -0.95
N ASN A 8 -17.92 0.08 -0.05
CA ASN A 8 -18.59 1.24 0.56
C ASN A 8 -17.63 1.96 1.54
N ALA A 9 -17.98 3.18 1.96
CA ALA A 9 -17.15 3.99 2.84
C ALA A 9 -16.79 3.25 4.16
N GLN A 10 -17.73 2.52 4.75
CA GLN A 10 -17.51 1.83 6.03
C GLN A 10 -16.59 0.60 5.87
N GLU A 11 -16.75 -0.14 4.78
CA GLU A 11 -15.84 -1.23 4.40
C GLU A 11 -14.44 -0.70 4.10
N SER A 12 -14.33 0.46 3.43
CA SER A 12 -13.05 1.11 3.14
C SER A 12 -12.32 1.54 4.40
N ILE A 13 -13.04 2.16 5.37
CA ILE A 13 -12.48 2.53 6.67
C ILE A 13 -11.98 1.30 7.40
N ARG A 14 -12.79 0.25 7.48
CA ARG A 14 -12.42 -0.97 8.21
C ARG A 14 -11.22 -1.66 7.56
N LEU A 15 -11.21 -1.76 6.23
CA LEU A 15 -10.11 -2.38 5.50
C LEU A 15 -8.82 -1.57 5.69
N PHE A 16 -8.86 -0.27 5.43
CA PHE A 16 -7.69 0.59 5.58
C PHE A 16 -7.15 0.55 7.02
N SER A 17 -8.03 0.66 8.01
CA SER A 17 -7.64 0.69 9.43
C SER A 17 -6.97 -0.60 9.87
N TRP A 18 -7.41 -1.75 9.34
CA TRP A 18 -6.78 -3.03 9.62
C TRP A 18 -5.34 -3.08 9.15
N TYR A 19 -5.06 -2.57 7.96
CA TYR A 19 -3.72 -2.60 7.38
C TYR A 19 -2.81 -1.48 7.92
N ALA A 20 -3.37 -0.34 8.32
CA ALA A 20 -2.61 0.80 8.85
C ALA A 20 -2.38 0.76 10.36
N PHE A 21 -3.30 0.14 11.14
CA PHE A 21 -3.30 0.22 12.60
C PHE A 21 -3.52 -1.12 13.31
N GLY A 22 -3.77 -2.21 12.57
CA GLY A 22 -4.09 -3.51 13.18
C GLY A 22 -5.42 -3.56 13.93
N LYS A 23 -6.35 -2.64 13.64
CA LYS A 23 -7.67 -2.55 14.29
C LYS A 23 -8.73 -2.02 13.33
N GLU A 24 -10.01 -2.15 13.69
CA GLU A 24 -11.12 -1.83 12.79
C GLU A 24 -11.32 -0.32 12.53
N GLN A 25 -10.77 0.55 13.38
CA GLN A 25 -10.92 2.00 13.26
C GLN A 25 -9.64 2.76 13.62
N PRO A 26 -9.37 3.92 12.98
CA PRO A 26 -8.23 4.75 13.31
C PRO A 26 -8.35 5.31 14.74
N SER A 27 -7.24 5.77 15.33
CA SER A 27 -7.34 6.67 16.49
C SER A 27 -7.84 8.05 16.04
N GLU A 28 -8.33 8.86 16.98
CA GLU A 28 -8.87 10.20 16.68
C GLU A 28 -7.87 11.06 15.90
N ASP A 29 -6.59 11.04 16.30
CA ASP A 29 -5.51 11.79 15.65
C ASP A 29 -5.27 11.38 14.18
N HIS A 30 -5.59 10.13 13.82
CA HIS A 30 -5.39 9.59 12.48
C HIS A 30 -6.67 9.58 11.63
N LYS A 31 -7.82 10.00 12.18
CA LYS A 31 -9.12 9.88 11.52
C LYS A 31 -9.19 10.70 10.23
N ASN A 32 -8.83 11.98 10.31
CA ASN A 32 -8.82 12.88 9.15
C ASN A 32 -7.79 12.44 8.08
N LEU A 33 -6.62 11.95 8.50
CA LEU A 33 -5.61 11.41 7.58
C LEU A 33 -6.12 10.15 6.87
N SER A 34 -6.77 9.25 7.60
CA SER A 34 -7.35 8.03 7.06
C SER A 34 -8.46 8.32 6.04
N GLU A 35 -9.36 9.25 6.35
CA GLU A 35 -10.41 9.70 5.42
C GLU A 35 -9.81 10.27 4.12
N ASN A 36 -8.73 11.06 4.22
CA ASN A 36 -8.02 11.59 3.07
C ASN A 36 -7.40 10.49 2.19
N VAL A 37 -6.82 9.45 2.79
CA VAL A 37 -6.28 8.31 2.04
C VAL A 37 -7.41 7.56 1.33
N ILE A 38 -8.49 7.25 2.05
CA ILE A 38 -9.63 6.49 1.51
C ILE A 38 -10.27 7.18 0.31
N LEU A 39 -10.49 8.50 0.42
CA LEU A 39 -10.98 9.32 -0.68
C LEU A 39 -10.06 9.28 -1.90
N HIS A 40 -8.73 9.29 -1.68
CA HIS A 40 -7.77 9.19 -2.79
C HIS A 40 -7.79 7.81 -3.48
N CYS A 41 -7.94 6.74 -2.71
CA CYS A 41 -7.99 5.37 -3.23
C CYS A 41 -9.26 5.04 -4.01
N LYS A 42 -10.23 5.96 -4.10
CA LYS A 42 -11.54 5.74 -4.76
C LYS A 42 -12.21 4.45 -4.30
N GLU A 43 -12.02 4.11 -3.03
CA GLU A 43 -12.58 2.91 -2.39
C GLU A 43 -12.14 1.58 -3.05
N ILE A 44 -11.00 1.58 -3.77
CA ILE A 44 -10.43 0.39 -4.41
C ILE A 44 -9.73 -0.46 -3.34
N PRO A 45 -10.14 -1.73 -3.09
CA PRO A 45 -9.59 -2.55 -2.02
C PRO A 45 -8.06 -2.70 -2.07
N LEU A 46 -7.50 -2.85 -3.26
CA LEU A 46 -6.06 -3.07 -3.42
C LEU A 46 -5.26 -1.84 -3.01
N ASP A 47 -5.67 -0.66 -3.47
CA ASP A 47 -5.00 0.61 -3.16
C ASP A 47 -5.05 0.91 -1.66
N LEU A 48 -6.19 0.61 -1.02
CA LEU A 48 -6.36 0.74 0.43
C LEU A 48 -5.42 -0.17 1.22
N LYS A 49 -5.25 -1.44 0.79
CA LYS A 49 -4.32 -2.38 1.44
C LYS A 49 -2.87 -1.92 1.28
N VAL A 50 -2.48 -1.53 0.06
CA VAL A 50 -1.10 -1.11 -0.24
C VAL A 50 -0.73 0.12 0.58
N LEU A 51 -1.57 1.16 0.56
CA LEU A 51 -1.29 2.38 1.30
C LEU A 51 -1.42 2.18 2.81
N GLY A 52 -2.38 1.39 3.27
CA GLY A 52 -2.51 1.02 4.68
C GLY A 52 -1.23 0.38 5.22
N SER A 53 -0.73 -0.67 4.55
CA SER A 53 0.51 -1.33 4.93
C SER A 53 1.72 -0.39 4.87
N SER A 54 1.82 0.45 3.84
CA SER A 54 2.96 1.34 3.64
C SER A 54 3.07 2.42 4.73
N LEU A 55 1.93 2.80 5.31
CA LEU A 55 1.79 3.83 6.33
C LEU A 55 1.73 3.27 7.76
N CYS A 56 1.68 1.95 7.91
CA CYS A 56 1.70 1.27 9.20
C CYS A 56 2.95 1.67 10.00
N ASP A 57 2.77 1.97 11.30
CA ASP A 57 3.82 2.39 12.23
C ASP A 57 4.67 3.60 11.77
N ARG A 58 4.17 4.40 10.82
CA ARG A 58 4.81 5.65 10.38
C ARG A 58 4.29 6.84 11.18
N SER A 59 5.14 7.85 11.35
CA SER A 59 4.75 9.08 12.05
C SER A 59 3.78 9.92 11.22
N ILE A 60 3.01 10.79 11.88
CA ILE A 60 2.04 11.68 11.23
C ILE A 60 2.69 12.54 10.14
N GLU A 61 3.92 13.01 10.34
CA GLU A 61 4.64 13.82 9.35
C GLU A 61 4.92 13.02 8.06
N VAL A 62 5.21 11.72 8.19
CA VAL A 62 5.40 10.82 7.04
C VAL A 62 4.08 10.63 6.30
N TRP A 63 2.97 10.46 7.02
CA TRP A 63 1.63 10.37 6.43
C TRP A 63 1.28 11.60 5.61
N GLU A 64 1.45 12.80 6.20
CA GLU A 64 1.18 14.06 5.53
C GLU A 64 2.07 14.26 4.30
N CYS A 65 3.36 13.89 4.41
CA CYS A 65 4.30 13.95 3.30
C CYS A 65 3.90 13.01 2.16
N ALA A 66 3.56 11.75 2.45
CA ALA A 66 3.12 10.77 1.48
C ALA A 66 1.82 11.21 0.79
N LEU A 67 0.81 11.66 1.55
CA LEU A 67 -0.44 12.16 1.02
C LEU A 67 -0.26 13.38 0.11
N ARG A 68 0.61 14.32 0.49
CA ARG A 68 0.92 15.49 -0.32
C ARG A 68 1.59 15.11 -1.64
N LYS A 69 2.55 14.18 -1.62
CA LYS A 69 3.19 13.65 -2.84
C LYS A 69 2.14 12.95 -3.72
N LEU A 70 1.29 12.13 -3.13
CA LEU A 70 0.27 11.35 -3.84
C LEU A 70 -0.79 12.26 -4.51
N LYS A 71 -1.24 13.33 -3.84
CA LYS A 71 -2.17 14.32 -4.40
C LYS A 71 -1.55 15.18 -5.51
N ALA A 72 -0.23 15.36 -5.52
CA ALA A 72 0.47 16.14 -6.54
C ALA A 72 0.68 15.36 -7.85
N ILE A 73 0.56 14.03 -7.82
CA ILE A 73 0.77 13.17 -8.99
C ILE A 73 -0.54 13.06 -9.81
N PRO A 74 -0.53 13.43 -11.10
CA PRO A 74 -1.68 13.26 -11.98
C PRO A 74 -2.17 11.80 -12.04
N ASP A 75 -3.48 11.60 -12.14
CA ASP A 75 -4.10 10.27 -12.14
C ASP A 75 -3.60 9.33 -13.25
N ASN A 76 -3.12 9.87 -14.36
CA ASN A 76 -2.56 9.11 -15.47
C ASN A 76 -1.11 8.65 -15.27
N LYS A 77 -0.46 9.02 -14.16
CA LYS A 77 0.94 8.67 -13.87
C LYS A 77 1.07 7.57 -12.82
N ILE A 78 0.53 6.40 -13.12
CA ILE A 78 0.51 5.26 -12.20
C ILE A 78 1.92 4.84 -11.72
N LEU A 79 2.94 4.95 -12.58
CA LEU A 79 4.32 4.67 -12.23
C LEU A 79 4.87 5.60 -11.13
N GLU A 80 4.49 6.89 -11.15
CA GLU A 80 4.90 7.83 -10.10
C GLU A 80 4.17 7.55 -8.78
N LYS A 81 2.91 7.08 -8.84
CA LYS A 81 2.17 6.65 -7.63
C LYS A 81 2.80 5.40 -7.00
N LEU A 82 3.15 4.40 -7.82
CA LEU A 82 3.85 3.18 -7.38
C LEU A 82 5.26 3.46 -6.86
N LYS A 83 5.90 4.53 -7.33
CA LYS A 83 7.20 4.95 -6.82
C LYS A 83 7.13 5.37 -5.35
N ILE A 84 6.01 5.91 -4.88
CA ILE A 84 5.86 6.27 -3.47
C ILE A 84 5.96 5.03 -2.57
N SER A 85 5.32 3.92 -2.93
CA SER A 85 5.43 2.68 -2.13
C SER A 85 6.84 2.10 -2.17
N TYR A 86 7.54 2.24 -3.30
CA TYR A 86 8.95 1.83 -3.43
C TYR A 86 9.88 2.69 -2.56
N ASP A 87 9.74 4.01 -2.61
CA ASP A 87 10.56 4.97 -1.85
C ASP A 87 10.35 4.86 -0.32
N LEU A 88 9.26 4.21 0.13
CA LEU A 88 8.94 3.98 1.54
C LEU A 88 9.48 2.65 2.10
N LEU A 89 10.10 1.82 1.26
CA LEU A 89 10.72 0.57 1.67
C LEU A 89 11.95 0.83 2.55
N PRO A 90 12.20 -0.04 3.55
CA PRO A 90 13.14 0.25 4.64
C PRO A 90 14.61 0.31 4.21
N ASP A 91 15.01 -0.45 3.19
CA ASP A 91 16.40 -0.57 2.72
C ASP A 91 16.47 -1.01 1.26
N ASP A 92 17.69 -0.96 0.70
CA ASP A 92 17.98 -1.28 -0.70
C ASP A 92 17.72 -2.75 -1.04
N ASP A 93 17.86 -3.68 -0.08
CA ASP A 93 17.62 -5.11 -0.30
C ASP A 93 16.12 -5.38 -0.50
N VAL A 94 15.28 -4.79 0.34
CA VAL A 94 13.81 -4.86 0.20
C VAL A 94 13.34 -4.14 -1.08
N GLN A 95 13.99 -3.03 -1.46
CA GLN A 95 13.73 -2.35 -2.73
C GLN A 95 14.07 -3.23 -3.95
N ASN A 96 15.24 -3.87 -3.97
CA ASN A 96 15.64 -4.77 -5.04
C ASN A 96 14.69 -5.97 -5.15
N LEU A 97 14.30 -6.55 -4.00
CA LEU A 97 13.31 -7.62 -3.96
C LEU A 97 11.95 -7.18 -4.52
N TYR A 98 11.48 -5.97 -4.19
CA TYR A 98 10.25 -5.43 -4.75
C TYR A 98 10.33 -5.36 -6.28
N LEU A 99 11.46 -4.88 -6.84
CA LEU A 99 11.68 -4.83 -8.29
C LEU A 99 11.66 -6.22 -8.91
N ASP A 100 12.31 -7.22 -8.32
CA ASP A 100 12.27 -8.59 -8.82
C ASP A 100 10.84 -9.14 -8.85
N ILE A 101 10.05 -8.87 -7.81
CA ILE A 101 8.63 -9.25 -7.75
C ILE A 101 7.83 -8.59 -8.88
N VAL A 102 7.97 -7.28 -9.09
CA VAL A 102 7.22 -6.60 -10.15
C VAL A 102 7.75 -6.90 -11.56
N CYS A 103 9.02 -7.24 -11.72
CA CYS A 103 9.60 -7.56 -13.03
C CYS A 103 9.30 -9.00 -13.47
N PHE A 104 9.38 -9.97 -12.56
CA PHE A 104 9.35 -11.39 -12.93
C PHE A 104 8.11 -12.13 -12.45
N PHE A 105 7.45 -11.63 -11.40
CA PHE A 105 6.44 -12.39 -10.67
C PHE A 105 5.03 -11.78 -10.72
N VAL A 106 4.81 -10.72 -11.50
CA VAL A 106 3.47 -10.15 -11.72
C VAL A 106 2.52 -11.18 -12.32
N GLY A 107 1.40 -11.41 -11.64
CA GLY A 107 0.37 -12.37 -12.05
C GLY A 107 0.68 -13.83 -11.73
N LYS A 108 1.78 -14.11 -11.02
CA LYS A 108 2.09 -15.44 -10.47
C LYS A 108 1.40 -15.65 -9.12
N ASP A 109 1.18 -16.91 -8.77
CA ASP A 109 0.59 -17.30 -7.50
C ASP A 109 1.51 -16.94 -6.31
N LYS A 110 0.93 -16.50 -5.19
CA LYS A 110 1.69 -16.04 -4.03
C LYS A 110 2.58 -17.14 -3.46
N ASP A 111 2.05 -18.35 -3.26
CA ASP A 111 2.78 -19.44 -2.63
C ASP A 111 3.93 -19.91 -3.52
N TYR A 112 3.71 -19.86 -4.85
CA TYR A 112 4.77 -20.08 -5.83
C TYR A 112 5.91 -19.05 -5.70
N VAL A 113 5.57 -17.75 -5.63
CA VAL A 113 6.58 -16.69 -5.50
C VAL A 113 7.35 -16.81 -4.19
N VAL A 114 6.66 -17.04 -3.07
CA VAL A 114 7.29 -17.24 -1.75
C VAL A 114 8.26 -18.43 -1.79
N THR A 115 7.87 -19.55 -2.39
CA THR A 115 8.75 -20.74 -2.51
C THR A 115 10.05 -20.44 -3.26
N ILE A 116 9.97 -19.64 -4.34
CA ILE A 116 11.15 -19.26 -5.12
C ILE A 116 12.05 -18.30 -4.33
N LEU A 117 11.45 -17.30 -3.66
CA LEU A 117 12.19 -16.33 -2.86
C LEU A 117 12.86 -16.97 -1.64
N ASP A 118 12.21 -17.95 -1.02
CA ASP A 118 12.77 -18.76 0.07
C ASP A 118 14.00 -19.54 -0.40
N GLY A 119 13.93 -20.15 -1.60
CA GLY A 119 15.06 -20.82 -2.22
C GLY A 119 16.25 -19.89 -2.54
N CYS A 120 16.01 -18.59 -2.65
CA CYS A 120 17.02 -17.56 -2.89
C CYS A 120 17.59 -16.94 -1.60
N GLY A 121 17.08 -17.31 -0.42
CA GLY A 121 17.55 -16.82 0.87
C GLY A 121 16.97 -15.47 1.31
N PHE A 122 15.83 -15.06 0.73
CA PHE A 122 15.12 -13.82 1.12
C PHE A 122 14.16 -13.98 2.31
N SER A 123 14.01 -15.18 2.87
CA SER A 123 13.27 -15.41 4.12
C SER A 123 14.18 -15.25 5.34
N GLN A 124 14.08 -14.09 6.00
CA GLN A 124 14.58 -13.88 7.35
C GLN A 124 13.49 -13.28 8.25
#